data_AF-A0A8R2NPB9-F1
#
_entry.id   AF-A0A8R2NPB9-F1
#
_cell.length_a   1.000
_cell.length_b   1.000
_cell.length_c   1.000
_cell.angle_alpha   90.00
_cell.angle_beta   90.00
_cell.angle_gamma   90.00
#
_symmetry.space_group_name_H-M   'P 1'
#
loop_
_entity.id
_entity.type
_entity.pdbx_description
1 polymer ?
#
loop_
_entity_poly.entity_id
_entity_poly.type
_entity_poly.pdbx_seq_one_letter_code
_entity_poly.pdbx_strand_id
1 'polypeptide(L)'
;MNENHKHLIDVKLPTEDAKNTIRSALIGIPKLFLSKIQSKQIEKARGLMMRSVSQLNKDKMIIRLPDIARRIRTYFVQLQRNVMPLKKVIDQLKQSYPEAMTDNDWETHINLLQEKVPHWAVLKIVDGTEYIRVDKKINFEECVIKKLKNNFLL
;
A
#
# COMPACT_ATOMS: atom_id res chain seq x y z
N MET A 1 -18.36 8.92 -30.80
CA MET A 1 -18.20 7.44 -30.89
C MET A 1 -16.96 7.16 -31.72
N ASN A 2 -15.99 6.32 -31.40
CA ASN A 2 -15.40 5.87 -30.14
C ASN A 2 -14.03 5.32 -30.57
N GLU A 3 -12.97 6.13 -30.47
CA GLU A 3 -11.58 5.73 -30.73
C GLU A 3 -11.07 4.88 -29.57
N ASN A 4 -10.54 3.69 -29.84
CA ASN A 4 -9.70 2.95 -28.88
C ASN A 4 -8.64 2.14 -29.61
N HIS A 5 -7.54 2.83 -29.89
CA HIS A 5 -6.24 2.24 -30.14
C HIS A 5 -5.75 1.49 -28.88
N LYS A 6 -5.58 0.17 -28.96
CA LYS A 6 -4.70 -0.56 -28.03
C LYS A 6 -3.54 -1.21 -28.78
N HIS A 7 -2.41 -0.54 -28.61
CA HIS A 7 -1.06 -0.86 -29.04
C HIS A 7 -0.63 -2.27 -28.58
N LEU A 8 -0.18 -3.05 -29.56
CA LEU A 8 0.39 -4.39 -29.44
C LEU A 8 1.73 -4.33 -28.71
N ILE A 9 1.92 -5.20 -27.71
CA ILE A 9 3.25 -5.60 -27.25
C ILE A 9 3.63 -6.82 -28.09
N ASP A 10 4.43 -6.57 -29.11
CA ASP A 10 5.02 -7.59 -29.99
C ASP A 10 6.07 -8.39 -29.20
N VAL A 11 5.63 -9.45 -28.53
CA VAL A 11 6.53 -10.51 -28.08
C VAL A 11 6.74 -11.43 -29.28
N LYS A 12 7.84 -11.21 -30.01
CA LYS A 12 8.27 -12.07 -31.10
C LYS A 12 8.51 -13.50 -30.58
N LEU A 13 7.53 -14.39 -30.80
CA LEU A 13 7.60 -15.83 -30.54
C LEU A 13 7.84 -16.61 -31.85
N PRO A 14 8.43 -17.82 -31.78
CA PRO A 14 9.30 -18.38 -32.80
C PRO A 14 8.56 -18.87 -34.04
N THR A 15 9.32 -18.95 -35.14
CA THR A 15 9.02 -19.53 -36.46
C THR A 15 7.95 -20.62 -36.43
N GLU A 16 7.03 -20.61 -37.40
CA GLU A 16 5.89 -21.55 -37.52
C GLU A 16 6.26 -23.04 -37.32
N ASP A 17 7.51 -23.43 -37.62
CA ASP A 17 8.06 -24.75 -37.33
C ASP A 17 8.01 -25.12 -35.83
N ALA A 18 8.41 -24.20 -34.94
CA ALA A 18 8.41 -24.45 -33.49
C ALA A 18 6.98 -24.63 -32.94
N LYS A 19 6.03 -23.87 -33.49
CA LYS A 19 4.61 -23.98 -33.15
C LYS A 19 4.02 -25.31 -33.60
N ASN A 20 4.46 -25.84 -34.74
CA ASN A 20 4.08 -27.15 -35.24
C ASN A 20 4.73 -28.30 -34.45
N THR A 21 5.99 -28.14 -34.01
CA THR A 21 6.67 -29.09 -33.11
C THR A 21 5.99 -29.16 -31.73
N ILE A 22 5.58 -28.02 -31.17
CA ILE A 22 4.86 -27.99 -29.89
C ILE A 22 3.48 -28.63 -30.04
N ARG A 23 2.75 -28.37 -31.14
CA ARG A 23 1.47 -29.01 -31.42
C ARG A 23 1.61 -30.52 -31.55
N SER A 24 2.61 -31.01 -32.29
CA SER A 24 2.86 -32.45 -32.44
C SER A 24 3.25 -33.13 -31.13
N ALA A 25 4.01 -32.47 -30.25
CA ALA A 25 4.32 -32.97 -28.91
C ALA A 25 3.10 -33.01 -27.95
N LEU A 26 2.04 -32.25 -28.24
CA LEU A 26 0.79 -32.22 -27.47
C LEU A 26 -0.28 -33.18 -28.00
N ILE A 27 -0.08 -33.79 -29.17
CA ILE A 27 -0.97 -34.81 -29.74
C ILE A 27 -0.76 -36.11 -28.97
N GLY A 28 -1.71 -36.46 -28.11
CA GLY A 28 -1.68 -37.68 -27.28
C GLY A 28 -1.77 -37.42 -25.78
N ILE A 29 -1.62 -36.16 -25.34
CA ILE A 29 -1.82 -35.79 -23.93
C ILE A 29 -3.32 -35.56 -23.69
N PRO A 30 -3.95 -36.26 -22.72
CA PRO A 30 -5.37 -36.07 -22.46
C PRO A 30 -5.65 -34.62 -22.02
N LYS A 31 -6.69 -34.00 -22.60
CA LYS A 31 -7.06 -32.58 -22.39
C LYS A 31 -7.19 -32.19 -20.91
N LEU A 32 -7.56 -33.14 -20.05
CA LEU A 32 -7.67 -32.97 -18.59
C LEU A 32 -6.34 -32.69 -17.89
N PHE A 33 -5.22 -33.18 -18.42
CA PHE A 33 -3.89 -32.91 -17.86
C PHE A 33 -3.39 -31.52 -18.26
N LEU A 34 -3.62 -31.11 -19.52
CA LEU A 34 -3.24 -29.78 -20.00
C LEU A 34 -3.98 -28.67 -19.26
N SER A 35 -5.29 -28.82 -19.04
CA SER A 35 -6.07 -27.86 -18.26
C SER A 35 -5.55 -27.78 -16.82
N LYS A 36 -5.26 -28.91 -16.16
CA LYS A 36 -4.71 -28.94 -14.80
C LYS A 36 -3.33 -28.29 -14.70
N ILE A 37 -2.46 -28.49 -15.70
CA ILE A 37 -1.14 -27.85 -15.77
C ILE A 37 -1.28 -26.34 -15.97
N GLN A 38 -2.14 -25.92 -16.89
CA GLN A 38 -2.43 -24.50 -17.11
C GLN A 38 -2.99 -23.85 -15.85
N SER A 39 -3.95 -24.48 -15.16
CA SER A 39 -4.50 -23.99 -13.89
C SER A 39 -3.41 -23.82 -12.84
N LYS A 40 -2.51 -24.81 -12.66
CA LYS A 40 -1.39 -24.71 -11.70
C LYS A 40 -0.39 -23.62 -12.08
N GLN A 41 -0.11 -23.42 -13.37
CA GLN A 41 0.78 -22.36 -13.83
C GLN A 41 0.15 -20.97 -13.63
N ILE A 42 -1.15 -20.83 -13.92
CA ILE A 42 -1.91 -19.60 -13.68
C ILE A 42 -1.96 -19.31 -12.18
N GLU A 43 -2.18 -20.31 -11.33
CA GLU A 43 -2.17 -20.18 -9.86
C GLU A 43 -0.79 -19.77 -9.34
N LYS A 44 0.29 -20.39 -9.84
CA LYS A 44 1.67 -20.03 -9.50
C LYS A 44 2.04 -18.62 -9.97
N ALA A 45 1.66 -18.25 -11.19
CA ALA A 45 1.85 -16.90 -11.72
C ALA A 45 1.05 -15.87 -10.91
N ARG A 46 -0.20 -16.18 -10.55
CA ARG A 46 -1.02 -15.36 -9.64
C ARG A 46 -0.36 -15.24 -8.26
N GLY A 47 0.12 -16.31 -7.67
CA GLY A 47 0.79 -16.29 -6.36
C GLY A 47 2.06 -15.45 -6.36
N LEU A 48 2.87 -15.54 -7.42
CA LEU A 48 4.09 -14.72 -7.57
C LEU A 48 3.77 -13.23 -7.79
N MET A 49 2.77 -12.91 -8.61
CA MET A 49 2.31 -11.52 -8.81
C MET A 49 1.65 -10.93 -7.56
N MET A 50 0.84 -11.71 -6.85
CA MET A 50 0.16 -11.24 -5.65
C MET A 50 1.14 -10.97 -4.51
N ARG A 51 2.17 -11.81 -4.35
CA ARG A 51 3.21 -11.59 -3.33
C ARG A 51 4.01 -10.31 -3.59
N SER A 52 4.35 -10.00 -4.84
CA SER A 52 5.10 -8.78 -5.18
C SER A 52 4.25 -7.51 -5.09
N VAL A 53 2.99 -7.54 -5.52
CA VAL A 53 2.08 -6.38 -5.42
C VAL A 53 1.74 -6.06 -3.97
N SER A 54 1.53 -7.08 -3.13
CA SER A 54 1.25 -6.90 -1.70
C SER A 54 2.43 -6.25 -0.96
N GLN A 55 3.66 -6.63 -1.30
CA GLN A 55 4.87 -6.05 -0.72
C GLN A 55 5.04 -4.60 -1.17
N LEU A 56 4.90 -4.34 -2.47
CA LEU A 56 5.00 -2.99 -3.03
C LEU A 56 3.99 -2.02 -2.39
N ASN A 57 2.77 -2.48 -2.09
CA ASN A 57 1.75 -1.67 -1.43
C ASN A 57 2.14 -1.33 0.02
N LYS A 58 2.72 -2.29 0.76
CA LYS A 58 3.23 -2.06 2.12
C LYS A 58 4.42 -1.10 2.11
N ASP A 59 5.34 -1.26 1.17
CA ASP A 59 6.51 -0.40 1.05
C ASP A 59 6.07 1.05 0.75
N LYS A 60 5.12 1.24 -0.17
CA LYS A 60 4.50 2.55 -0.44
C LYS A 60 3.84 3.16 0.80
N MET A 61 3.15 2.34 1.60
CA MET A 61 2.50 2.80 2.83
C MET A 61 3.52 3.29 3.87
N ILE A 62 4.63 2.56 4.04
CA ILE A 62 5.72 2.93 4.93
C ILE A 62 6.43 4.21 4.44
N ILE A 63 6.61 4.35 3.12
CA ILE A 63 7.20 5.56 2.49
C ILE A 63 6.45 6.84 2.85
N ARG A 64 5.12 6.79 2.93
CA ARG A 64 4.28 7.96 3.20
C ARG A 64 4.23 8.34 4.68
N LEU A 65 4.51 7.41 5.59
CA LEU A 65 4.32 7.58 7.03
C LEU A 65 5.07 8.78 7.63
N PRO A 66 6.36 9.04 7.31
CA PRO A 66 7.07 10.21 7.80
C PRO A 66 6.45 11.54 7.34
N ASP A 67 5.91 11.60 6.12
CA ASP A 67 5.26 12.82 5.61
C ASP A 67 3.94 13.07 6.31
N ILE A 68 3.12 12.02 6.47
CA ILE A 68 1.88 12.07 7.23
C ILE A 68 2.15 12.52 8.67
N ALA A 69 3.20 11.98 9.30
CA ALA A 69 3.58 12.36 10.67
C ALA A 69 3.91 13.86 10.79
N ARG A 70 4.62 14.42 9.81
CA ARG A 70 4.92 15.87 9.78
C ARG A 70 3.64 16.70 9.72
N ARG A 71 2.71 16.34 8.86
CA ARG A 71 1.45 17.06 8.68
C ARG A 71 0.59 17.02 9.93
N ILE A 72 0.49 15.85 10.58
CA ILE A 72 -0.16 15.72 11.88
C ILE A 72 0.49 16.66 12.90
N ARG A 73 1.82 16.64 13.03
CA ARG A 73 2.51 17.55 13.95
C ARG A 73 2.20 19.02 13.66
N THR A 74 2.32 19.44 12.41
CA THR A 74 2.04 20.83 11.99
C THR A 74 0.63 21.24 12.37
N TYR A 75 -0.36 20.38 12.12
CA TYR A 75 -1.74 20.62 12.51
C TYR A 75 -1.90 20.81 14.02
N PHE A 76 -1.33 19.92 14.84
CA PHE A 76 -1.41 20.01 16.31
C PHE A 76 -0.66 21.21 16.90
N VAL A 77 0.41 21.66 16.24
CA VAL A 77 1.11 22.89 16.61
C VAL A 77 0.23 24.11 16.33
N GLN A 78 -0.39 24.19 15.15
CA GLN A 78 -1.29 25.28 14.76
C GLN A 78 -2.55 25.35 15.61
N LEU A 79 -3.14 24.19 15.93
CA LEU A 79 -4.37 24.05 16.71
C LEU A 79 -4.20 24.47 18.19
N GLN A 80 -2.96 24.53 18.69
CA GLN A 80 -2.60 24.78 20.10
C GLN A 80 -3.17 23.76 21.12
N ARG A 81 -3.80 22.67 20.66
CA ARG A 81 -4.27 21.55 21.50
C ARG A 81 -3.38 20.33 21.30
N ASN A 82 -3.49 19.34 22.19
CA ASN A 82 -2.74 18.08 22.10
C ASN A 82 -3.63 16.86 21.83
N VAL A 83 -4.96 17.04 21.90
CA VAL A 83 -5.96 15.99 21.71
C VAL A 83 -7.05 16.53 20.78
N MET A 84 -7.50 15.70 19.84
CA MET A 84 -8.59 16.02 18.89
C MET A 84 -9.29 14.73 18.46
N PRO A 85 -10.61 14.74 18.15
CA PRO A 85 -11.27 13.60 17.53
C PRO A 85 -10.57 13.20 16.23
N LEU A 86 -10.35 11.90 16.05
CA LEU A 86 -9.60 11.36 14.91
C LEU A 86 -10.20 11.81 13.57
N LYS A 87 -11.54 11.76 13.43
CA LYS A 87 -12.22 12.21 12.21
C LYS A 87 -11.85 13.64 11.80
N LYS A 88 -11.81 14.58 12.75
CA LYS A 88 -11.43 15.97 12.46
C LYS A 88 -9.99 16.09 11.98
N VAL A 89 -9.09 15.26 12.53
CA VAL A 89 -7.70 15.20 12.07
C VAL A 89 -7.63 14.66 10.65
N ILE A 90 -8.36 13.57 10.35
CA ILE A 90 -8.42 12.98 9.01
C ILE A 90 -8.97 13.98 7.99
N ASP A 91 -10.06 14.67 8.32
CA ASP A 91 -10.66 15.69 7.44
C ASP A 91 -9.68 16.82 7.13
N GLN A 92 -8.90 17.26 8.12
CA GLN A 92 -7.85 18.26 7.89
C GLN A 92 -6.70 17.71 7.04
N LEU A 93 -6.28 16.47 7.28
CA LEU A 93 -5.20 15.85 6.52
C LEU A 93 -5.60 15.72 5.04
N LYS A 94 -6.83 15.30 4.75
CA LYS A 94 -7.39 15.23 3.39
C LYS A 94 -7.31 16.56 2.63
N GLN A 95 -7.49 17.69 3.31
CA GLN A 95 -7.41 19.02 2.68
C GLN A 95 -5.97 19.42 2.32
N SER A 96 -4.99 18.93 3.08
CA SER A 96 -3.59 19.34 2.93
C SER A 96 -2.74 18.34 2.13
N TYR A 97 -3.18 17.09 2.02
CA TYR A 97 -2.40 16.01 1.41
C TYR A 97 -2.62 15.96 -0.11
N PRO A 98 -1.55 15.85 -0.93
CA PRO A 98 -1.67 15.90 -2.40
C PRO A 98 -2.50 14.77 -3.02
N GLU A 99 -2.59 13.62 -2.36
CA GLU A 99 -3.25 12.42 -2.88
C GLU A 99 -4.56 12.15 -2.13
N ALA A 100 -5.63 11.85 -2.88
CA ALA A 100 -6.87 11.44 -2.26
C ALA A 100 -6.75 10.00 -1.73
N MET A 101 -7.07 9.81 -0.45
CA MET A 101 -7.12 8.51 0.21
C MET A 101 -8.45 8.34 0.94
N THR A 102 -8.90 7.10 1.10
CA THR A 102 -10.14 6.80 1.83
C THR A 102 -9.97 7.02 3.33
N ASP A 103 -11.06 7.16 4.08
CA ASP A 103 -11.00 7.25 5.55
C ASP A 103 -10.31 6.04 6.18
N ASN A 104 -10.62 4.84 5.68
CA ASN A 104 -9.99 3.61 6.14
C ASN A 104 -8.47 3.61 5.90
N ASP A 105 -8.01 4.16 4.76
CA ASP A 105 -6.57 4.28 4.51
C ASP A 105 -5.92 5.21 5.54
N TRP A 106 -6.53 6.37 5.83
CA TRP A 106 -6.03 7.29 6.85
C TRP A 106 -5.97 6.66 8.23
N GLU A 107 -7.04 5.98 8.66
CA GLU A 107 -7.08 5.24 9.92
C GLU A 107 -5.96 4.20 9.97
N THR A 108 -5.72 3.47 8.87
CA THR A 108 -4.64 2.48 8.80
C THR A 108 -3.26 3.13 8.95
N HIS A 109 -3.00 4.26 8.30
CA HIS A 109 -1.73 4.98 8.46
C HIS A 109 -1.53 5.52 9.88
N ILE A 110 -2.58 6.05 10.50
CA ILE A 110 -2.51 6.61 11.86
C ILE A 110 -2.33 5.49 12.91
N ASN A 111 -3.01 4.36 12.73
CA ASN A 111 -2.77 3.16 13.54
C ASN A 111 -1.33 2.68 13.43
N LEU A 112 -0.77 2.65 12.21
CA LEU A 112 0.63 2.28 12.00
C LEU A 112 1.60 3.28 12.67
N LEU A 113 1.28 4.57 12.68
CA LEU A 113 2.06 5.58 13.42
C LEU A 113 2.08 5.31 14.93
N GLN A 114 0.93 4.98 15.51
CA GLN A 114 0.86 4.58 16.91
C GLN A 114 1.69 3.32 17.19
N GLU A 115 1.62 2.31 16.32
CA GLU A 115 2.38 1.07 16.48
C GLU A 115 3.90 1.34 16.46
N LYS A 116 4.38 2.15 15.51
CA LYS A 116 5.81 2.41 15.35
C LYS A 116 6.35 3.41 16.38
N VAL A 117 5.55 4.40 16.78
CA VAL A 117 5.98 5.50 17.65
C VAL A 117 4.93 5.80 18.73
N PRO A 118 4.63 4.83 19.63
CA PRO A 118 3.53 4.92 20.60
C PRO A 118 3.73 6.02 21.65
N HIS A 119 4.97 6.48 21.87
CA HIS A 119 5.25 7.58 22.79
C HIS A 119 4.88 8.96 22.20
N TRP A 120 4.73 9.07 20.88
CA TRP A 120 4.44 10.33 20.20
C TRP A 120 2.94 10.50 19.90
N ALA A 121 2.32 9.49 19.29
CA ALA A 121 0.91 9.51 18.91
C ALA A 121 0.16 8.33 19.55
N VAL A 122 -0.95 8.63 20.23
CA VAL A 122 -1.77 7.65 20.94
C VAL A 122 -3.24 7.84 20.61
N LEU A 123 -3.88 6.80 20.10
CA LEU A 123 -5.33 6.72 19.90
C LEU A 123 -6.00 6.22 21.18
N LYS A 124 -7.14 6.81 21.51
CA LYS A 124 -8.01 6.39 22.62
C LYS A 124 -9.46 6.58 22.23
N ILE A 125 -10.29 5.63 22.59
CA ILE A 125 -11.74 5.73 22.44
C ILE A 125 -12.32 6.29 23.75
N VAL A 126 -13.13 7.34 23.64
CA VAL A 126 -13.86 7.98 24.74
C VAL A 126 -15.28 8.22 24.27
N ASP A 127 -16.26 7.68 24.99
CA ASP A 127 -17.69 7.80 24.68
C ASP A 127 -18.04 7.41 23.23
N GLY A 128 -17.44 6.31 22.74
CA GLY A 128 -17.63 5.82 21.37
C GLY A 128 -16.97 6.66 20.27
N THR A 129 -16.26 7.73 20.64
CA THR A 129 -15.51 8.57 19.70
C THR A 129 -14.01 8.30 19.85
N GLU A 130 -13.33 8.06 18.74
CA GLU A 130 -11.88 7.91 18.74
C GLU A 130 -11.17 9.27 18.73
N TYR A 131 -10.18 9.42 19.60
CA TYR A 131 -9.36 10.60 19.76
C TYR A 131 -7.90 10.25 19.56
N ILE A 132 -7.15 11.17 18.95
CA ILE A 132 -5.69 11.09 18.88
C ILE A 132 -5.08 12.14 19.80
N ARG A 133 -4.13 11.70 20.62
CA ARG A 133 -3.23 12.54 21.42
C ARG A 133 -1.85 12.57 20.80
N VAL A 134 -1.29 13.76 20.61
CA VAL A 134 0.06 13.97 20.10
C VAL A 134 0.92 14.71 21.13
N ASP A 135 2.11 14.19 21.42
CA ASP A 135 3.11 14.90 22.20
C ASP A 135 3.90 15.87 21.31
N LYS A 136 3.74 17.17 21.56
CA LYS A 136 4.40 18.24 20.80
C LYS A 136 5.80 18.58 21.32
N LYS A 137 6.13 18.17 22.56
CA LYS A 137 7.38 18.55 23.24
C LYS A 137 8.54 17.63 22.92
N ILE A 138 8.27 16.45 22.38
CA ILE A 138 9.30 15.49 22.00
C ILE A 138 10.19 16.03 20.88
N ASN A 139 11.46 15.62 20.88
CA ASN A 139 12.34 15.85 19.73
C ASN A 139 11.85 15.01 18.53
N PHE A 140 11.00 15.63 17.72
CA PHE A 140 10.28 14.94 16.66
C PHE A 140 11.18 14.35 15.58
N GLU A 141 12.23 15.05 15.15
CA GLU A 141 13.10 14.52 14.08
C GLU A 141 13.85 13.27 14.55
N GLU A 142 14.43 13.33 15.77
CA GLU A 142 15.21 12.22 16.31
C GLU A 142 14.32 11.05 16.78
N CYS A 143 13.22 11.33 17.48
CA CYS A 143 12.40 10.29 18.10
C CYS A 143 11.32 9.72 17.17
N VAL A 144 10.83 10.50 16.20
CA VAL A 144 9.73 10.10 15.31
C VAL A 144 10.26 9.82 13.91
N ILE A 145 10.81 10.83 13.23
CA ILE A 145 11.17 10.70 11.81
C ILE A 145 12.27 9.66 11.59
N LYS A 146 13.34 9.69 12.39
CA LYS A 146 14.42 8.69 12.30
C LYS A 146 13.89 7.27 12.54
N LYS A 147 13.02 7.10 13.54
CA LYS A 147 12.41 5.79 13.83
C LYS A 147 11.52 5.28 12.69
N LEU A 148 10.74 6.18 12.08
CA LEU A 148 9.92 5.83 10.92
C LEU A 148 10.79 5.47 9.71
N LYS A 149 11.86 6.22 9.43
CA LYS A 149 12.80 5.98 8.32
C LYS A 149 13.66 4.73 8.48
N ASN A 150 14.02 4.35 9.70
CA ASN A 150 14.84 3.15 9.92
C ASN A 150 14.10 1.84 9.57
N ASN A 151 12.77 1.84 9.60
CA ASN A 151 11.98 0.68 9.17
C ASN A 151 12.02 0.41 7.65
N PHE A 152 12.72 1.24 6.87
CA PHE A 152 12.88 1.09 5.42
C PHE A 152 14.09 0.22 5.03
N LEU A 153 14.94 -0.15 6.01
CA LEU A 153 16.25 -0.79 5.77
C LEU A 153 16.31 -2.26 6.20
N LEU A 154 15.17 -2.95 6.33
CA LEU A 154 15.08 -4.39 6.59
C LEU A 154 14.23 -5.06 5.50
#